data_AF-A0A4Q1D9A6-F1
#
_entry.id   AF-A0A4Q1D9A6-F1
#
_cell.length_a   1.000
_cell.length_b   1.000
_cell.length_c   1.000
_cell.angle_alpha   90.00
_cell.angle_beta   90.00
_cell.angle_gamma   90.00
#
_symmetry.space_group_name_H-M   'P 1'
#
loop_
_entity.id
_entity.type
_entity.pdbx_description
1 polymer ?
#
loop_
_entity_poly.entity_id
_entity_poly.type
_entity_poly.pdbx_seq_one_letter_code
_entity_poly.pdbx_strand_id
1 'polypeptide(L)'
;MENKDYLRQDIIIRSQKIRDIIFSIPDKIVTLSVGALAISVAFQNGYVSAYPVCPALLSFSWMSLIAAIITGIFLYYGRARQEFKMLQKLIGKYNNESPVDKPEIEDLGVFFKVIFLIHGLSFVMGLFFLAWFAVLNNF
;
A
#
# COMPACT_ATOMS: atom_id res chain seq x y z
N MET A 1 -42.33 10.98 -15.09
CA MET A 1 -41.22 11.78 -14.53
C MET A 1 -40.17 10.89 -13.84
N GLU A 2 -39.92 9.67 -14.33
CA GLU A 2 -39.35 8.57 -13.51
C GLU A 2 -37.91 8.18 -13.87
N ASN A 3 -37.22 8.89 -14.78
CA ASN A 3 -35.95 8.41 -15.37
C ASN A 3 -34.68 8.96 -14.68
N LYS A 4 -34.78 10.01 -13.85
CA LYS A 4 -33.59 10.67 -13.27
C LYS A 4 -33.03 9.95 -12.04
N ASP A 5 -33.86 9.24 -11.28
CA ASP A 5 -33.44 8.58 -10.05
C ASP A 5 -32.72 7.25 -10.31
N TYR A 6 -33.16 6.48 -11.32
CA TYR A 6 -32.47 5.28 -11.77
C TYR A 6 -31.07 5.58 -12.33
N LEU A 7 -30.95 6.63 -13.17
CA LEU A 7 -29.65 7.07 -13.68
C LEU A 7 -28.71 7.55 -12.55
N ARG A 8 -29.24 8.19 -11.50
CA ARG A 8 -28.46 8.55 -10.31
C ARG A 8 -27.96 7.34 -9.55
N GLN A 9 -28.84 6.36 -9.30
CA GLN A 9 -28.47 5.14 -8.58
C GLN A 9 -27.40 4.33 -9.33
N ASP A 10 -27.54 4.16 -10.64
CA ASP A 10 -26.53 3.46 -11.44
C ASP A 10 -25.17 4.15 -11.42
N ILE A 11 -25.13 5.48 -11.52
CA ILE A 11 -23.88 6.25 -11.43
C ILE A 11 -23.23 6.08 -10.05
N ILE A 12 -24.03 6.10 -8.97
CA ILE A 12 -23.52 5.90 -7.60
C ILE A 12 -22.94 4.49 -7.45
N ILE A 13 -23.68 3.45 -7.85
CA ILE A 13 -23.24 2.05 -7.76
C ILE A 13 -21.96 1.82 -8.57
N ARG A 14 -21.89 2.34 -9.80
CA ARG A 14 -20.69 2.23 -10.64
C ARG A 14 -19.50 2.95 -10.03
N SER A 15 -19.72 4.15 -9.48
CA SER A 15 -18.67 4.93 -8.81
C SER A 15 -18.14 4.23 -7.56
N GLN A 16 -19.00 3.52 -6.83
CA GLN A 16 -18.66 2.81 -5.61
C GLN A 16 -17.87 1.54 -5.93
N LYS A 17 -18.29 0.78 -6.95
CA LYS A 17 -17.57 -0.40 -7.43
C LYS A 17 -16.16 -0.07 -7.95
N ILE A 18 -16.01 1.07 -8.64
CA ILE A 18 -14.69 1.56 -9.09
C ILE A 18 -13.84 1.99 -7.89
N ARG A 19 -14.45 2.65 -6.90
CA ARG A 19 -13.82 2.95 -5.61
C ARG A 19 -13.27 1.66 -5.00
N ASP A 20 -14.11 0.67 -4.75
CA ASP A 20 -13.71 -0.57 -4.07
C ASP A 20 -12.56 -1.30 -4.77
N ILE A 21 -12.58 -1.34 -6.12
CA ILE A 21 -11.49 -1.95 -6.89
C ILE A 21 -10.18 -1.16 -6.72
N ILE A 22 -10.23 0.17 -6.84
CA ILE A 22 -9.05 1.04 -6.74
C ILE A 22 -8.49 1.07 -5.31
N PHE A 23 -9.36 1.04 -4.29
CA PHE A 23 -8.97 1.18 -2.89
C PHE A 23 -8.68 -0.15 -2.17
N SER A 24 -9.12 -1.29 -2.70
CA SER A 24 -8.81 -2.61 -2.13
C SER A 24 -7.32 -2.98 -2.16
N ILE A 25 -6.55 -2.43 -3.11
CA ILE A 25 -5.13 -2.73 -3.28
C ILE A 25 -4.28 -2.02 -2.20
N PRO A 26 -4.42 -0.70 -1.97
CA PRO A 26 -3.77 0.00 -0.87
C PRO A 26 -4.02 -0.61 0.52
N ASP A 27 -5.24 -1.05 0.83
CA ASP A 27 -5.57 -1.63 2.14
C ASP A 27 -4.81 -2.95 2.39
N LYS A 28 -4.66 -3.78 1.34
CA LYS A 28 -3.85 -5.00 1.40
C LYS A 28 -2.37 -4.69 1.62
N ILE A 29 -1.86 -3.63 1.02
CA ILE A 29 -0.47 -3.20 1.18
C ILE A 29 -0.22 -2.69 2.60
N VAL A 30 -1.11 -1.88 3.15
CA VAL A 30 -1.02 -1.45 4.55
C VAL A 30 -1.03 -2.65 5.48
N THR A 31 -1.92 -3.63 5.23
CA THR A 31 -1.98 -4.87 6.00
C THR A 31 -0.66 -5.65 5.92
N LEU A 32 -0.04 -5.75 4.74
CA LEU A 32 1.27 -6.39 4.56
C LEU A 32 2.39 -5.62 5.27
N SER A 33 2.41 -4.29 5.22
CA SER A 33 3.39 -3.47 5.95
C SER A 33 3.26 -3.62 7.47
N VAL A 34 2.04 -3.64 8.00
CA VAL A 34 1.80 -3.87 9.43
C VAL A 34 2.18 -5.29 9.81
N GLY A 35 1.86 -6.28 8.96
CA GLY A 35 2.30 -7.66 9.12
C GLY A 35 3.81 -7.80 9.13
N ALA A 36 4.52 -7.12 8.23
CA ALA A 36 5.98 -7.07 8.20
C ALA A 36 6.53 -6.55 9.53
N LEU A 37 5.99 -5.44 10.03
CA LEU A 37 6.42 -4.86 11.30
C LEU A 37 6.17 -5.82 12.47
N ALA A 38 4.99 -6.45 12.52
CA ALA A 38 4.64 -7.41 13.57
C ALA A 38 5.57 -8.64 13.54
N ILE A 39 5.83 -9.19 12.35
CA ILE A 39 6.79 -10.29 12.16
C ILE A 39 8.18 -9.85 12.61
N SER A 40 8.60 -8.63 12.28
CA SER A 40 9.91 -8.13 12.68
C SER A 40 10.07 -8.08 14.19
N VAL A 41 9.08 -7.51 14.89
CA VAL A 41 9.10 -7.42 16.35
C VAL A 41 9.03 -8.80 17.00
N ALA A 42 8.13 -9.67 16.50
CA ALA A 42 7.97 -11.02 17.03
C ALA A 42 9.25 -11.86 16.84
N PHE A 43 9.87 -11.78 15.66
CA PHE A 43 11.07 -12.55 15.37
C PHE A 43 12.29 -12.05 16.15
N GLN A 44 12.45 -10.73 16.26
CA GLN A 44 13.52 -10.12 17.07
C GLN A 44 13.43 -10.55 18.54
N ASN A 45 12.22 -10.63 19.10
CA ASN A 45 12.03 -10.96 20.51
C ASN A 45 12.03 -12.48 20.79
N GLY A 46 11.61 -13.30 19.84
CA GLY A 46 11.42 -14.75 20.04
C GLY A 46 12.52 -15.64 19.46
N TYR A 47 13.20 -15.19 18.40
CA TYR A 47 14.02 -16.07 17.54
C TYR A 47 15.41 -15.50 17.22
N VAL A 48 15.74 -14.27 17.62
CA VAL A 48 17.11 -13.76 17.46
C VAL A 48 17.89 -14.08 18.72
N SER A 49 18.80 -15.06 18.63
CA SER A 49 19.72 -15.37 19.73
C SER A 49 20.75 -14.26 19.92
N ALA A 50 21.39 -14.21 21.09
CA ALA A 50 22.48 -13.27 21.37
C ALA A 50 23.70 -13.47 20.43
N TYR A 51 23.86 -14.67 19.86
CA TYR A 51 24.95 -15.05 18.98
C TYR A 51 24.40 -15.71 17.71
N PRO A 52 23.85 -14.92 16.76
CA PRO A 52 23.20 -15.45 15.59
C PRO A 52 24.20 -16.02 14.58
N VAL A 53 23.90 -17.20 14.04
CA VAL A 53 24.61 -17.77 12.89
C VAL A 53 24.18 -16.98 11.65
N CYS A 54 25.15 -16.39 10.96
CA CYS A 54 24.96 -15.57 9.76
C CYS A 54 24.11 -14.28 10.00
N PRO A 55 24.62 -13.29 10.75
CA PRO A 55 23.91 -12.04 11.01
C PRO A 55 23.62 -11.23 9.73
N ALA A 56 24.37 -11.47 8.65
CA ALA A 56 24.14 -10.83 7.36
C ALA A 56 22.74 -11.13 6.80
N LEU A 57 22.24 -12.36 6.96
CA LEU A 57 20.90 -12.73 6.51
C LEU A 57 19.81 -11.95 7.25
N LEU A 58 20.01 -11.78 8.56
CA LEU A 58 19.11 -10.99 9.40
C LEU A 58 19.09 -9.53 8.93
N SER A 59 20.26 -8.94 8.65
CA SER A 59 20.36 -7.59 8.09
C SER A 59 19.65 -7.45 6.74
N PHE A 60 19.84 -8.41 5.81
CA PHE A 60 19.15 -8.38 4.52
C PHE A 60 17.64 -8.51 4.65
N SER A 61 17.18 -9.35 5.59
CA SER A 61 15.76 -9.47 5.90
C SER A 61 15.19 -8.14 6.40
N TRP A 62 15.85 -7.50 7.37
CA TRP A 62 15.41 -6.21 7.91
C TRP A 62 15.40 -5.10 6.88
N MET A 63 16.44 -4.98 6.06
CA MET A 63 16.46 -3.99 4.97
C MET A 63 15.31 -4.21 3.99
N SER A 64 14.99 -5.47 3.66
CA SER A 64 13.90 -5.80 2.74
C SER A 64 12.53 -5.49 3.35
N LEU A 65 12.30 -5.82 4.63
CA LEU A 65 11.06 -5.49 5.31
C LEU A 65 10.90 -3.97 5.54
N ILE A 66 11.97 -3.24 5.84
CA ILE A 66 11.95 -1.78 5.92
C ILE A 66 11.57 -1.19 4.57
N ALA A 67 12.12 -1.68 3.47
CA ALA A 67 11.75 -1.23 2.12
C ALA A 67 10.25 -1.50 1.83
N ALA A 68 9.72 -2.66 2.25
CA ALA A 68 8.29 -2.95 2.16
C ALA A 68 7.45 -1.96 2.99
N ILE A 69 7.84 -1.66 4.23
CA ILE A 69 7.14 -0.69 5.08
C ILE A 69 7.14 0.71 4.43
N ILE A 70 8.31 1.20 3.99
CA ILE A 70 8.47 2.52 3.37
C ILE A 70 7.63 2.64 2.11
N THR A 71 7.69 1.65 1.22
CA THR A 71 6.88 1.65 -0.01
C THR A 71 5.39 1.64 0.31
N GLY A 72 4.94 0.92 1.34
CA GLY A 72 3.56 0.96 1.80
C GLY A 72 3.12 2.34 2.29
N ILE A 73 3.98 3.06 3.02
CA ILE A 73 3.73 4.44 3.46
C ILE A 73 3.58 5.38 2.24
N PHE A 74 4.46 5.27 1.25
CA PHE A 74 4.38 6.09 0.03
C PHE A 74 3.08 5.85 -0.75
N LEU A 75 2.64 4.60 -0.84
CA LEU A 75 1.38 4.24 -1.50
C LEU A 75 0.17 4.80 -0.74
N TYR A 76 0.19 4.72 0.59
CA TYR A 76 -0.87 5.28 1.43
C TYR A 76 -0.93 6.81 1.34
N TYR A 77 0.24 7.48 1.35
CA TYR A 77 0.32 8.91 1.15
C TYR A 77 -0.19 9.33 -0.24
N GLY A 78 0.19 8.58 -1.28
CA GLY A 78 -0.30 8.80 -2.65
C GLY A 78 -1.82 8.70 -2.74
N ARG A 79 -2.42 7.70 -2.07
CA ARG A 79 -3.87 7.55 -1.96
C ARG A 79 -4.51 8.75 -1.25
N ALA A 80 -4.01 9.11 -0.06
CA ALA A 80 -4.55 10.23 0.71
C ALA A 80 -4.52 11.55 -0.09
N ARG A 81 -3.44 11.76 -0.87
CA ARG A 81 -3.31 12.91 -1.77
C ARG A 81 -4.35 12.89 -2.90
N GLN A 82 -4.65 11.73 -3.48
CA GLN A 82 -5.70 11.59 -4.50
C GLN A 82 -7.09 11.87 -3.94
N GLU A 83 -7.40 11.32 -2.75
CA GLU A 83 -8.68 11.56 -2.07
C GLU A 83 -8.84 13.05 -1.75
N PHE A 84 -7.79 13.70 -1.25
CA PHE A 84 -7.79 15.14 -0.99
C PHE A 84 -8.03 15.98 -2.24
N LYS A 85 -7.36 15.66 -3.36
CA LYS A 85 -7.61 16.32 -4.66
C LYS A 85 -9.05 16.12 -5.14
N MET A 86 -9.63 14.93 -4.95
CA MET A 86 -11.01 14.64 -5.32
C MET A 86 -12.00 15.46 -4.48
N LEU A 87 -11.76 15.55 -3.17
CA LEU A 87 -12.51 16.40 -2.24
C LEU A 87 -12.44 17.88 -2.64
N GLN A 88 -11.25 18.41 -2.94
CA GLN A 88 -11.08 19.79 -3.41
C GLN A 88 -11.87 20.07 -4.69
N LYS A 89 -11.87 19.13 -5.66
CA LYS A 89 -12.67 19.26 -6.89
C LYS A 89 -14.17 19.27 -6.63
N LEU A 90 -14.65 18.47 -5.67
CA LEU A 90 -16.07 18.46 -5.30
C LEU A 90 -16.48 19.77 -4.63
N ILE A 91 -15.63 20.32 -3.76
CA ILE A 91 -15.87 21.60 -3.07
C ILE A 91 -15.81 22.77 -4.07
N GLY A 92 -14.80 22.83 -4.95
CA GLY A 92 -14.69 23.88 -5.97
C GLY A 92 -15.87 23.89 -6.95
N LYS A 93 -16.37 22.70 -7.31
CA LYS A 93 -17.59 22.55 -8.14
C LYS A 93 -18.85 23.04 -7.42
N TYR A 94 -18.90 22.93 -6.09
CA TYR A 94 -20.01 23.46 -5.29
C TYR A 94 -19.95 24.99 -5.16
N ASN A 95 -18.75 25.58 -5.20
CA ASN A 95 -18.52 27.02 -5.06
C ASN A 95 -18.46 27.79 -6.39
N ASN A 96 -18.77 27.17 -7.54
CA ASN A 96 -18.63 27.78 -8.88
C ASN A 96 -17.22 28.31 -9.20
N GLU A 97 -16.19 27.79 -8.54
CA GLU A 97 -14.80 28.10 -8.89
C GLU A 97 -14.40 27.26 -10.13
N SER A 98 -13.87 27.96 -11.14
CA SER A 98 -13.51 27.42 -12.46
C SER A 98 -12.76 26.08 -12.37
N PRO A 99 -12.98 25.12 -13.29
CA PRO A 99 -12.41 23.78 -13.17
C PRO A 99 -10.88 23.85 -13.17
N VAL A 100 -10.29 23.63 -11.99
CA VAL A 100 -8.85 23.43 -11.82
C VAL A 100 -8.43 22.32 -12.77
N ASP A 101 -7.47 22.68 -13.61
CA ASP A 101 -7.01 21.95 -14.78
C ASP A 101 -6.78 20.45 -14.56
N LYS A 102 -6.90 19.75 -15.69
CA LYS A 102 -6.87 18.30 -15.91
C LYS A 102 -6.04 17.54 -14.88
N PRO A 103 -6.58 16.45 -14.32
CA PRO A 103 -5.81 15.67 -13.37
C PRO A 103 -4.71 14.90 -14.12
N GLU A 104 -3.46 15.10 -13.72
CA GLU A 104 -2.27 14.29 -14.07
C GLU A 104 -2.41 12.84 -13.55
N ILE A 105 -3.49 12.14 -13.91
CA ILE A 105 -3.78 10.77 -13.41
C ILE A 105 -2.98 9.73 -14.19
N GLU A 106 -2.56 10.02 -15.42
CA GLU A 106 -1.90 9.03 -16.30
C GLU A 106 -0.55 8.55 -15.76
N ASP A 107 0.30 9.43 -15.22
CA ASP A 107 1.61 9.03 -14.68
C ASP A 107 1.54 8.33 -13.32
N LEU A 108 0.52 8.61 -12.51
CA LEU A 108 0.36 7.97 -11.20
C LEU A 108 0.12 6.46 -11.36
N GLY A 109 -0.62 6.03 -12.38
CA GLY A 109 -0.95 4.61 -12.58
C GLY A 109 0.26 3.69 -12.76
N VAL A 110 1.28 4.14 -13.49
CA VAL A 110 2.53 3.40 -13.70
C VAL A 110 3.38 3.40 -12.42
N PHE A 111 3.50 4.57 -11.78
CA PHE A 111 4.22 4.72 -10.52
C PHE A 111 3.66 3.79 -9.42
N PHE A 112 2.34 3.75 -9.24
CA PHE A 112 1.68 2.87 -8.28
C PHE A 112 1.94 1.38 -8.58
N LYS A 113 1.92 0.97 -9.84
CA LYS A 113 2.21 -0.42 -10.23
C LYS A 113 3.65 -0.81 -9.92
N VAL A 114 4.62 0.06 -10.24
CA VAL A 114 6.04 -0.19 -9.98
C VAL A 114 6.29 -0.28 -8.47
N ILE A 115 5.76 0.66 -7.69
CA ILE A 115 5.92 0.62 -6.23
C ILE A 115 5.23 -0.60 -5.63
N PHE A 116 4.06 -0.99 -6.13
CA PHE A 116 3.38 -2.21 -5.69
C PHE A 116 4.23 -3.46 -5.94
N LEU A 117 4.85 -3.57 -7.11
CA LEU A 117 5.75 -4.68 -7.44
C LEU A 117 6.96 -4.69 -6.49
N ILE A 118 7.61 -3.54 -6.31
CA ILE A 118 8.77 -3.40 -5.40
C ILE A 118 8.38 -3.75 -3.96
N HIS A 119 7.21 -3.30 -3.50
CA HIS A 119 6.68 -3.61 -2.18
C HIS A 119 6.52 -5.12 -1.99
N GLY A 120 5.82 -5.78 -2.92
CA GLY A 120 5.57 -7.22 -2.86
C GLY A 120 6.86 -8.04 -2.90
N LEU A 121 7.79 -7.70 -3.80
CA LEU A 121 9.09 -8.37 -3.89
C LEU A 121 9.93 -8.17 -2.62
N SER A 122 9.98 -6.94 -2.09
CA SER A 122 10.73 -6.65 -0.86
C SER A 122 10.16 -7.41 0.34
N PHE A 123 8.83 -7.49 0.44
CA PHE A 123 8.17 -8.25 1.49
C PHE A 123 8.50 -9.75 1.41
N VAL A 124 8.36 -10.36 0.23
CA VAL A 124 8.65 -11.78 0.01
C VAL A 124 10.13 -12.10 0.25
N MET A 125 11.04 -11.26 -0.24
CA MET A 125 12.48 -11.43 0.02
C MET A 125 12.82 -11.31 1.50
N GLY A 126 12.19 -10.37 2.22
CA GLY A 126 12.33 -10.22 3.66
C GLY A 126 11.94 -11.50 4.40
N LEU A 127 10.77 -12.06 4.09
CA LEU A 127 10.30 -13.33 4.66
C LEU A 127 11.21 -14.51 4.30
N PHE A 128 11.69 -14.57 3.06
CA PHE A 128 12.59 -15.62 2.60
C PHE A 128 13.89 -15.63 3.42
N PHE A 129 14.53 -14.48 3.61
CA PHE A 129 15.74 -14.38 4.42
C PHE A 129 15.48 -14.68 5.90
N LEU A 130 14.33 -14.28 6.44
CA LEU A 130 13.90 -14.61 7.80
C LEU A 130 13.75 -16.12 7.99
N ALA A 131 13.04 -16.79 7.08
CA ALA A 131 12.84 -18.23 7.11
C ALA A 131 14.16 -18.99 6.97
N TRP A 132 15.03 -18.55 6.06
CA TRP A 132 16.35 -19.18 5.87
C TRP A 132 17.26 -18.98 7.09
N PHE A 133 17.21 -17.81 7.72
CA PHE A 133 17.91 -17.55 8.98
C PHE A 133 17.40 -18.48 10.10
N ALA A 134 16.09 -18.68 10.21
CA ALA A 134 15.51 -19.60 11.19
C ALA A 134 16.01 -21.04 11.00
N VAL A 135 16.01 -21.53 9.76
CA VAL A 135 16.53 -22.87 9.41
C VAL A 135 18.00 -23.03 9.79
N LEU A 136 18.84 -22.04 9.46
CA LEU A 136 20.28 -22.11 9.78
C LEU A 136 20.58 -22.07 11.28
N ASN A 137 19.71 -21.44 12.06
CA ASN A 137 19.88 -21.35 13.52
C ASN A 137 19.14 -22.45 14.28
N ASN A 138 18.58 -23.46 13.58
CA ASN A 138 17.83 -24.58 14.14
C ASN A 138 16.68 -24.17 15.08
N PHE A 139 15.96 -23.10 14.72
CA PHE A 139 14.71 -22.73 15.39
C PHE A 139 13.53 -23.59 14.92
#